data_AF-A0AAW6XM06-F1
#
_entry.id   AF-A0AAW6XM06-F1
#
_cell.length_a   1.000
_cell.length_b   1.000
_cell.length_c   1.000
_cell.angle_alpha   90.00
_cell.angle_beta   90.00
_cell.angle_gamma   90.00
#
_symmetry.space_group_name_H-M   'P 1'
#
loop_
_entity.id
_entity.type
_entity.pdbx_description
1 polymer ?
#
loop_
_entity_poly.entity_id
_entity_poly.type
_entity_poly.pdbx_seq_one_letter_code
_entity_poly.pdbx_strand_id
1 'polypeptide(L)'
;MSKKVKLYNFIIAILAVISIILVILDYASVINLNTGIWMWVDNGILIIFAIDYFYRLIIAKNKWSFFKHNIFDLLSIIPVNGFFTLFRLARLGRLARLTRLLRVLRLVGLTGRLRKILYTNGLIYLLYTSLSLLIIGAITYSMTEHVSLAQSFWWAIATATTVGYGDISPHTFVGKIVALVLMLVGIGVIGMLTSSITTYFVREDNKSDDKDTQLEEIMQKLDEIEKQNKDLREEIQKLKQK
;
A
#
# COMPACT_ATOMS: atom_id res chain seq x y z
N MET A 1 0.35 7.34 15.20
CA MET A 1 -0.94 7.03 14.58
C MET A 1 -1.56 5.93 15.42
N SER A 2 -2.71 6.18 16.06
CA SER A 2 -3.33 5.17 16.93
C SER A 2 -3.49 3.83 16.17
N LYS A 3 -3.32 2.70 16.86
CA LYS A 3 -3.49 1.32 16.35
C LYS A 3 -4.78 1.18 15.51
N LYS A 4 -5.84 1.89 15.91
CA LYS A 4 -7.12 2.00 15.19
C LYS A 4 -6.99 2.60 13.79
N VAL A 5 -6.17 3.65 13.61
CA VAL A 5 -5.95 4.34 12.32
C VAL A 5 -5.12 3.49 11.36
N LYS A 6 -4.18 2.68 11.87
CA LYS A 6 -3.42 1.73 11.03
C LYS A 6 -4.29 0.59 10.52
N LEU A 7 -5.06 -0.02 11.43
CA LEU A 7 -6.03 -1.07 11.09
C LEU A 7 -7.06 -0.56 10.09
N TYR A 8 -7.56 0.66 10.31
CA TYR A 8 -8.43 1.35 9.36
C TYR A 8 -7.81 1.47 7.97
N ASN A 9 -6.60 2.02 7.86
CA ASN A 9 -5.91 2.18 6.57
C ASN A 9 -5.69 0.84 5.85
N PHE A 10 -5.43 -0.24 6.59
CA PHE A 10 -5.25 -1.57 6.03
C PHE A 10 -6.56 -2.18 5.52
N ILE A 11 -7.64 -2.06 6.28
CA ILE A 11 -8.98 -2.48 5.84
C ILE A 11 -9.36 -1.72 4.55
N ILE A 12 -9.13 -0.41 4.51
CA ILE A 12 -9.37 0.41 3.33
C ILE A 12 -8.50 -0.02 2.13
N ALA A 13 -7.26 -0.45 2.37
CA ALA A 13 -6.39 -0.99 1.32
C ALA A 13 -6.89 -2.35 0.80
N ILE A 14 -7.31 -3.28 1.68
CA ILE A 14 -7.90 -4.56 1.28
C ILE A 14 -9.16 -4.34 0.44
N LEU A 15 -10.06 -3.46 0.91
CA LEU A 15 -11.26 -3.11 0.16
C LEU A 15 -10.93 -2.54 -1.22
N ALA A 16 -9.82 -1.80 -1.36
CA ALA A 16 -9.40 -1.25 -2.65
C ALA A 16 -8.92 -2.35 -3.60
N VAL A 17 -8.18 -3.34 -3.09
CA VAL A 17 -7.78 -4.52 -3.86
C VAL A 17 -9.00 -5.33 -4.29
N ILE A 18 -9.95 -5.58 -3.39
CA ILE A 18 -11.20 -6.29 -3.71
C ILE A 18 -11.98 -5.51 -4.79
N SER A 19 -12.09 -4.19 -4.67
CA SER A 19 -12.76 -3.35 -5.67
C SER A 19 -12.12 -3.49 -7.05
N ILE A 20 -10.79 -3.58 -7.13
CA ILE A 20 -10.07 -3.76 -8.39
C ILE A 20 -10.33 -5.15 -8.97
N ILE A 21 -10.29 -6.19 -8.16
CA ILE A 21 -10.60 -7.56 -8.60
C ILE A 21 -12.01 -7.61 -9.19
N LEU A 22 -13.00 -7.00 -8.52
CA LEU A 22 -14.37 -6.92 -9.02
C LEU A 22 -14.44 -6.22 -10.38
N VAL A 23 -13.72 -5.11 -10.57
CA VAL A 23 -13.65 -4.41 -11.86
C VAL A 23 -13.01 -5.28 -12.96
N ILE A 24 -11.95 -6.03 -12.62
CA ILE A 24 -11.30 -6.95 -13.58
C ILE A 24 -12.26 -8.07 -13.99
N LEU A 25 -12.99 -8.65 -13.03
CA LEU A 25 -13.98 -9.71 -13.30
C LEU A 25 -15.17 -9.19 -14.13
N ASP A 26 -15.59 -7.93 -13.93
CA ASP A 26 -16.58 -7.24 -14.76
C ASP A 26 -16.10 -7.04 -16.19
N TYR A 27 -14.83 -6.65 -16.35
CA TYR A 27 -14.21 -6.46 -17.66
C TYR A 27 -14.04 -7.80 -18.40
N ALA A 28 -13.69 -8.87 -17.68
CA ALA A 28 -13.61 -10.23 -18.20
C ALA A 28 -14.99 -10.86 -18.50
N SER A 29 -16.09 -10.13 -18.28
CA SER A 29 -17.48 -10.61 -18.46
C SER A 29 -17.83 -11.84 -17.62
N VAL A 30 -17.08 -12.11 -16.54
CA VAL A 30 -17.34 -13.20 -15.58
C VAL A 30 -18.46 -12.80 -14.62
N ILE A 31 -18.44 -11.54 -14.18
CA ILE A 31 -19.49 -10.95 -13.35
C ILE A 31 -20.06 -9.71 -14.05
N ASN A 32 -21.22 -9.26 -13.61
CA ASN A 32 -21.80 -8.00 -14.08
C ASN A 32 -22.03 -7.08 -12.88
N LEU A 33 -21.24 -6.03 -12.77
CA LEU A 33 -21.35 -5.05 -11.68
C LEU A 33 -22.53 -4.09 -11.87
N ASN A 34 -23.26 -4.18 -12.98
CA ASN A 34 -24.45 -3.37 -13.24
C ASN A 34 -25.75 -4.06 -12.86
N THR A 35 -25.74 -5.36 -12.53
CA THR A 35 -26.94 -6.14 -12.22
C THR A 35 -26.66 -7.21 -11.17
N GLY A 36 -27.57 -7.42 -10.22
CA GLY A 36 -27.49 -8.52 -9.24
C GLY A 36 -26.70 -8.19 -7.96
N ILE A 37 -26.24 -9.22 -7.26
CA ILE A 37 -25.59 -9.09 -5.94
C ILE A 37 -24.30 -8.26 -5.98
N TRP A 38 -23.54 -8.36 -7.08
CA TRP A 38 -22.24 -7.70 -7.24
C TRP A 38 -22.34 -6.18 -7.35
N MET A 39 -23.47 -5.67 -7.87
CA MET A 39 -23.76 -4.24 -7.89
C MET A 39 -23.86 -3.66 -6.48
N TRP A 40 -24.52 -4.38 -5.57
CA TRP A 40 -24.66 -3.94 -4.17
C TRP A 40 -23.32 -3.97 -3.44
N VAL A 41 -22.49 -4.98 -3.70
CA VAL A 41 -21.13 -5.06 -3.14
C VAL A 41 -20.26 -3.90 -3.64
N ASP A 42 -20.25 -3.64 -4.95
CA ASP A 42 -19.44 -2.55 -5.52
C ASP A 42 -19.88 -1.18 -5.01
N ASN A 43 -21.19 -0.92 -5.00
CA ASN A 43 -21.76 0.32 -4.46
C ASN A 43 -21.47 0.47 -2.96
N GLY A 44 -21.53 -0.62 -2.19
CA GLY A 44 -21.18 -0.61 -0.77
C GLY A 44 -19.72 -0.20 -0.54
N ILE A 45 -18.79 -0.76 -1.30
CA ILE A 45 -17.37 -0.40 -1.23
C ILE A 45 -17.14 1.07 -1.62
N LEU A 46 -17.82 1.54 -2.67
CA LEU A 46 -17.76 2.94 -3.08
C LEU A 46 -18.26 3.90 -1.99
N ILE A 47 -19.38 3.57 -1.33
CA ILE A 47 -19.92 4.38 -0.22
C ILE A 47 -18.91 4.45 0.92
N ILE A 48 -18.27 3.33 1.27
CA ILE A 48 -17.23 3.30 2.31
C ILE A 48 -16.05 4.22 1.92
N PHE A 49 -15.60 4.20 0.67
CA PHE A 49 -14.53 5.11 0.20
C PHE A 49 -14.96 6.57 0.17
N ALA A 50 -16.21 6.86 -0.19
CA ALA A 50 -16.74 8.21 -0.15
C ALA A 50 -16.70 8.75 1.29
N ILE A 51 -17.23 7.99 2.25
CA ILE A 51 -17.24 8.37 3.66
C ILE A 51 -15.81 8.57 4.18
N ASP A 52 -14.89 7.65 3.89
CA ASP A 52 -13.47 7.74 4.25
C ASP A 52 -12.82 9.02 3.70
N TYR A 53 -13.03 9.34 2.43
CA TYR A 53 -12.47 10.55 1.82
C TYR A 53 -13.04 11.83 2.44
N PHE A 54 -14.35 11.93 2.60
CA PHE A 54 -14.97 13.12 3.18
C PHE A 54 -14.62 13.29 4.66
N TYR A 55 -14.54 12.21 5.42
CA TYR A 55 -14.06 12.24 6.81
C TYR A 55 -12.63 12.80 6.90
N ARG A 56 -11.72 12.32 6.04
CA ARG A 56 -10.33 12.82 5.97
C ARG A 56 -10.26 14.27 5.48
N LEU A 57 -11.12 14.67 4.55
CA LEU A 57 -11.21 16.05 4.07
C LEU A 57 -11.66 17.03 5.15
N ILE A 58 -12.62 16.63 6.00
CA ILE A 58 -13.14 17.47 7.09
C ILE A 58 -12.08 17.68 8.18
N ILE A 59 -11.31 16.64 8.50
CA ILE A 59 -10.26 16.68 9.55
C ILE A 59 -8.98 17.37 9.07
N ALA A 60 -8.75 17.46 7.76
CA ALA A 60 -7.54 18.05 7.21
C ALA A 60 -7.44 19.56 7.56
N LYS A 61 -6.32 19.94 8.22
CA LYS A 61 -6.02 21.34 8.58
C LYS A 61 -6.10 22.30 7.38
N ASN A 62 -5.70 21.84 6.19
CA ASN A 62 -5.77 22.59 4.94
C ASN A 62 -6.50 21.78 3.86
N LYS A 63 -7.81 22.03 3.72
CA LYS A 63 -8.71 21.32 2.81
C LYS A 63 -8.23 21.33 1.36
N TRP A 64 -7.71 22.47 0.90
CA TRP A 64 -7.28 22.64 -0.49
C TRP A 64 -5.98 21.91 -0.83
N SER A 65 -5.02 21.91 0.11
CA SER A 65 -3.78 21.12 -0.03
C SER A 65 -4.06 19.62 0.02
N PHE A 66 -5.00 19.20 0.89
CA PHE A 66 -5.46 17.82 0.96
C PHE A 66 -6.14 17.38 -0.33
N PHE A 67 -7.02 18.21 -0.91
CA PHE A 67 -7.71 17.93 -2.15
C PHE A 67 -6.72 17.69 -3.32
N LYS A 68 -5.71 18.54 -3.46
CA LYS A 68 -4.68 18.38 -4.51
C LYS A 68 -3.87 17.11 -4.36
N HIS A 69 -3.48 16.75 -3.14
CA HIS A 69 -2.69 15.54 -2.89
C HIS A 69 -3.50 14.25 -3.01
N ASN A 70 -4.82 14.31 -2.76
CA ASN A 70 -5.72 13.16 -2.78
C ASN A 70 -6.72 13.22 -3.95
N ILE A 71 -6.37 13.91 -5.04
CA ILE A 71 -7.21 14.02 -6.24
C ILE A 71 -7.52 12.62 -6.83
N PHE A 72 -6.58 11.69 -6.72
CA PHE A 72 -6.75 10.32 -7.21
C PHE A 72 -7.74 9.50 -6.38
N ASP A 73 -7.76 9.70 -5.06
CA ASP A 73 -8.77 9.10 -4.18
C ASP A 73 -10.16 9.65 -4.53
N LEU A 74 -10.28 10.95 -4.81
CA LEU A 74 -11.54 11.56 -5.26
C LEU A 74 -12.00 10.97 -6.59
N LEU A 75 -11.11 10.84 -7.57
CA LEU A 75 -11.41 10.24 -8.87
C LEU A 75 -11.87 8.78 -8.75
N SER A 76 -11.36 8.04 -7.76
CA SER A 76 -11.79 6.65 -7.50
C SER A 76 -13.21 6.54 -6.92
N ILE A 77 -13.74 7.62 -6.34
CA ILE A 77 -15.02 7.66 -5.62
C ILE A 77 -16.18 8.11 -6.52
N ILE A 78 -15.90 8.77 -7.65
CA ILE A 78 -16.95 9.32 -8.52
C ILE A 78 -17.89 8.19 -8.98
N PRO A 79 -19.18 8.21 -8.57
CA PRO A 79 -20.13 7.17 -8.94
C PRO A 79 -20.52 7.38 -10.39
N VAL A 80 -19.78 6.71 -11.29
CA VAL A 80 -19.95 6.85 -12.74
C VAL A 80 -21.41 6.54 -13.13
N ASN A 81 -22.04 5.53 -12.53
CA ASN A 81 -23.41 5.12 -12.85
C ASN A 81 -24.49 6.15 -12.42
N GLY A 82 -24.27 6.89 -11.32
CA GLY A 82 -25.24 7.85 -10.79
C GLY A 82 -25.31 9.15 -11.59
N PHE A 83 -24.15 9.63 -12.05
CA PHE A 83 -24.04 10.81 -12.91
C PHE A 83 -24.78 10.64 -14.24
N PHE A 84 -24.75 9.44 -14.85
CA PHE A 84 -25.43 9.17 -16.13
C PHE A 84 -26.93 8.86 -15.99
N THR A 85 -27.45 8.66 -14.78
CA THR A 85 -28.91 8.50 -14.56
C THR A 85 -29.57 9.86 -14.32
N LEU A 86 -28.89 10.79 -13.65
CA LEU A 86 -29.34 12.18 -13.43
C LEU A 86 -29.46 12.97 -14.74
N PHE A 87 -28.54 12.74 -15.68
CA PHE A 87 -28.68 13.21 -17.06
C PHE A 87 -29.29 12.07 -17.88
N ARG A 88 -30.57 12.15 -18.24
CA ARG A 88 -31.35 11.18 -19.05
C ARG A 88 -30.81 10.99 -20.51
N LEU A 89 -29.50 11.05 -20.70
CA LEU A 89 -28.72 10.78 -21.91
C LEU A 89 -28.51 9.28 -22.14
N ALA A 90 -29.11 8.41 -21.32
CA ALA A 90 -29.09 6.95 -21.41
C ALA A 90 -29.58 6.37 -22.76
N ARG A 91 -30.06 7.20 -23.69
CA ARG A 91 -30.35 6.80 -25.08
C ARG A 91 -29.09 6.59 -25.93
N LEU A 92 -27.90 6.89 -25.40
CA LEU A 92 -26.59 6.63 -26.03
C LEU A 92 -25.94 5.38 -25.41
N GLY A 93 -26.47 4.19 -25.71
CA GLY A 93 -25.89 2.91 -25.25
C GLY A 93 -24.41 2.68 -25.66
N ARG A 94 -23.87 3.51 -26.56
CA ARG A 94 -22.44 3.54 -26.92
C ARG A 94 -21.57 4.18 -25.83
N LEU A 95 -22.07 5.17 -25.08
CA LEU A 95 -21.34 5.83 -23.99
C LEU A 95 -21.34 5.01 -22.69
N ALA A 96 -22.31 4.12 -22.51
CA ALA A 96 -22.32 3.15 -21.39
C ALA A 96 -21.12 2.19 -21.41
N ARG A 97 -20.38 2.08 -22.53
CA ARG A 97 -19.10 1.35 -22.58
C ARG A 97 -17.95 2.18 -22.02
N LEU A 98 -17.98 3.50 -22.22
CA LEU A 98 -16.97 4.43 -21.71
C LEU A 98 -17.03 4.55 -20.18
N THR A 99 -18.21 4.35 -19.58
CA THR A 99 -18.35 4.32 -18.11
C THR A 99 -17.58 3.16 -17.48
N ARG A 100 -17.45 2.03 -18.19
CA ARG A 100 -16.59 0.91 -17.75
C ARG A 100 -15.12 1.30 -17.75
N LEU A 101 -14.67 2.07 -18.75
CA LEU A 101 -13.29 2.56 -18.82
C LEU A 101 -12.98 3.55 -17.69
N LEU A 102 -13.94 4.37 -17.28
CA LEU A 102 -13.76 5.27 -16.13
C LEU A 102 -13.55 4.51 -14.81
N ARG A 103 -14.04 3.25 -14.67
CA ARG A 103 -13.76 2.42 -13.48
C ARG A 103 -12.29 2.03 -13.37
N VAL A 104 -11.54 2.01 -14.46
CA VAL A 104 -10.09 1.74 -14.46
C VAL A 104 -9.32 2.84 -13.70
N LEU A 105 -9.87 4.05 -13.57
CA LEU A 105 -9.29 5.12 -12.74
C LEU A 105 -9.17 4.73 -11.25
N ARG A 106 -9.91 3.72 -10.78
CA ARG A 106 -9.73 3.15 -9.43
C ARG A 106 -8.32 2.58 -9.21
N LEU A 107 -7.66 2.08 -10.26
CA LEU A 107 -6.25 1.64 -10.20
C LEU A 107 -5.30 2.78 -9.82
N VAL A 108 -5.62 4.00 -10.27
CA VAL A 108 -4.84 5.20 -9.98
C VAL A 108 -5.06 5.68 -8.53
N GLY A 109 -6.25 5.46 -7.97
CA GLY A 109 -6.49 5.68 -6.53
C GLY A 109 -5.70 4.71 -5.64
N LEU A 110 -5.58 3.44 -6.05
CA LEU A 110 -4.80 2.43 -5.32
C LEU A 110 -3.31 2.81 -5.23
N THR A 111 -2.74 3.38 -6.29
CA THR A 111 -1.32 3.79 -6.31
C THR A 111 -1.02 4.84 -5.24
N GLY A 112 -1.91 5.80 -5.00
CA GLY A 112 -1.77 6.78 -3.92
C GLY A 112 -1.75 6.14 -2.52
N ARG A 113 -2.61 5.14 -2.29
CA ARG A 113 -2.72 4.42 -1.01
C ARG A 113 -1.56 3.47 -0.77
N LEU A 114 -1.13 2.74 -1.81
CA LEU A 114 0.02 1.84 -1.74
C LEU A 114 1.32 2.59 -1.59
N ARG A 115 1.44 3.83 -2.10
CA ARG A 115 2.64 4.66 -1.96
C ARG A 115 3.14 4.69 -0.52
N LYS A 116 2.27 4.94 0.45
CA LYS A 116 2.68 5.03 1.86
C LYS A 116 3.29 3.72 2.39
N ILE A 117 2.77 2.57 1.95
CA ILE A 117 3.27 1.24 2.31
C ILE A 117 4.58 0.95 1.58
N LEU A 118 4.67 1.28 0.27
CA LEU A 118 5.83 1.05 -0.58
C LEU A 118 7.09 1.82 -0.16
N TYR A 119 6.93 3.00 0.44
CA TYR A 119 8.06 3.84 0.90
C TYR A 119 8.44 3.62 2.37
N THR A 120 7.76 2.73 3.12
CA THR A 120 8.00 2.59 4.57
C THR A 120 9.33 1.92 4.91
N ASN A 121 9.91 1.10 4.01
CA ASN A 121 11.07 0.24 4.32
C ASN A 121 12.05 0.02 3.15
N GLY A 122 12.11 0.90 2.14
CA GLY A 122 12.95 0.65 0.96
C GLY A 122 12.44 -0.49 0.05
N LEU A 123 11.23 -0.97 0.31
CA LEU A 123 10.50 -1.94 -0.52
C LEU A 123 10.44 -1.51 -1.99
N ILE A 124 10.31 -0.21 -2.25
CA ILE A 124 10.38 0.34 -3.62
C ILE A 124 11.70 -0.02 -4.32
N TYR A 125 12.84 0.08 -3.64
CA TYR A 125 14.15 -0.25 -4.21
C TYR A 125 14.28 -1.75 -4.46
N LEU A 126 13.77 -2.59 -3.55
CA LEU A 126 13.78 -4.04 -3.72
C LEU A 126 12.86 -4.50 -4.87
N LEU A 127 11.72 -3.82 -5.09
CA LEU A 127 10.86 -4.08 -6.24
C LEU A 127 11.52 -3.65 -7.56
N TYR A 128 12.25 -2.53 -7.56
CA TYR A 128 13.01 -2.11 -8.74
C TYR A 128 14.15 -3.09 -9.08
N THR A 129 14.90 -3.54 -8.07
CA THR A 129 15.98 -4.50 -8.28
C THR A 129 15.45 -5.88 -8.68
N SER A 130 14.36 -6.35 -8.08
CA SER A 130 13.74 -7.62 -8.45
C SER A 130 13.15 -7.59 -9.86
N LEU A 131 12.50 -6.49 -10.26
CA LEU A 131 12.00 -6.31 -11.63
C LEU A 131 13.14 -6.28 -12.66
N SER A 132 14.25 -5.60 -12.33
CA SER A 132 15.44 -5.57 -13.18
C SER A 132 16.04 -6.97 -13.34
N LEU A 133 16.16 -7.72 -12.25
CA LEU A 133 16.63 -9.11 -12.28
C LEU A 133 15.68 -10.05 -13.03
N LEU A 134 14.37 -9.82 -12.96
CA LEU A 134 13.38 -10.58 -13.72
C LEU A 134 13.57 -10.35 -15.22
N ILE A 135 13.71 -9.09 -15.67
CA ILE A 135 13.94 -8.75 -17.07
C ILE A 135 15.25 -9.38 -17.58
N ILE A 136 16.34 -9.23 -16.83
CA ILE A 136 17.64 -9.82 -17.19
C ILE A 136 17.54 -11.35 -17.22
N GLY A 137 16.87 -11.96 -16.24
CA GLY A 137 16.64 -13.40 -16.16
C GLY A 137 15.81 -13.93 -17.33
N ALA A 138 14.75 -13.23 -17.73
CA ALA A 138 13.92 -13.59 -18.87
C ALA A 138 14.68 -13.51 -20.20
N ILE A 139 15.49 -12.46 -20.39
CA ILE A 139 16.34 -12.33 -21.59
C ILE A 139 17.39 -13.44 -21.63
N THR A 140 18.06 -13.69 -20.50
CA THR A 140 19.09 -14.73 -20.41
C THR A 140 18.48 -16.11 -20.68
N TYR A 141 17.32 -16.41 -20.09
CA TYR A 141 16.58 -17.65 -20.31
C TYR A 141 16.18 -17.83 -21.78
N SER A 142 15.67 -16.77 -22.43
CA SER A 142 15.32 -16.78 -23.85
C SER A 142 16.51 -17.12 -24.74
N MET A 143 17.69 -16.58 -24.42
CA MET A 143 18.92 -16.85 -25.18
C MET A 143 19.45 -18.27 -24.95
N THR A 144 19.40 -18.77 -23.72
CA THR A 144 19.99 -20.08 -23.37
C THR A 144 19.10 -21.25 -23.74
N GLU A 145 17.78 -21.09 -23.61
CA GLU A 145 16.80 -22.14 -23.85
C GLU A 145 16.14 -22.02 -25.23
N HIS A 146 16.54 -21.00 -26.02
CA HIS A 146 16.02 -20.72 -27.37
C HIS A 146 14.48 -20.57 -27.43
N VAL A 147 13.89 -20.03 -26.38
CA VAL A 147 12.46 -19.79 -26.25
C VAL A 147 12.14 -18.34 -26.56
N SER A 148 10.93 -18.06 -27.05
CA SER A 148 10.49 -16.67 -27.29
C SER A 148 10.59 -15.82 -26.02
N LEU A 149 10.88 -14.52 -26.17
CA LEU A 149 10.94 -13.58 -25.05
C LEU A 149 9.64 -13.57 -24.24
N ALA A 150 8.49 -13.64 -24.91
CA ALA A 150 7.18 -13.65 -24.24
C ALA A 150 7.03 -14.88 -23.31
N GLN A 151 7.40 -16.06 -23.78
CA GLN A 151 7.38 -17.29 -22.97
C GLN A 151 8.41 -17.24 -21.83
N SER A 152 9.56 -16.60 -22.07
CA SER A 152 10.59 -16.42 -21.04
C SER A 152 10.15 -15.47 -19.94
N PHE A 153 9.41 -14.40 -20.27
CA PHE A 153 8.79 -13.52 -19.29
C PHE A 153 7.69 -14.22 -18.49
N TRP A 154 6.84 -15.00 -19.16
CA TRP A 154 5.83 -15.82 -18.50
C TRP A 154 6.47 -16.76 -17.47
N TRP A 155 7.50 -17.50 -17.89
CA TRP A 155 8.27 -18.38 -17.01
C TRP A 155 8.93 -17.64 -15.84
N ALA A 156 9.58 -16.49 -16.11
CA ALA A 156 10.28 -15.71 -15.08
C ALA A 156 9.30 -15.16 -14.04
N ILE A 157 8.13 -14.69 -14.46
CA ILE A 157 7.06 -14.25 -13.54
C ILE A 157 6.56 -15.44 -12.72
N ALA A 158 6.18 -16.55 -13.36
CA ALA A 158 5.66 -17.74 -12.66
C ALA A 158 6.66 -18.30 -11.65
N THR A 159 7.96 -18.24 -11.95
CA THR A 159 9.05 -18.66 -11.07
C THR A 159 9.26 -17.68 -9.92
N ALA A 160 9.35 -16.38 -10.20
CA ALA A 160 9.58 -15.35 -9.19
C ALA A 160 8.39 -15.21 -8.21
N THR A 161 7.16 -15.47 -8.65
CA THR A 161 5.97 -15.49 -7.79
C THR A 161 5.75 -16.84 -7.11
N THR A 162 6.71 -17.77 -7.20
CA THR A 162 6.64 -19.12 -6.63
C THR A 162 5.41 -19.93 -7.06
N VAL A 163 4.82 -19.63 -8.22
CA VAL A 163 3.65 -20.36 -8.75
C VAL A 163 4.09 -21.63 -9.47
N GLY A 164 5.07 -21.49 -10.39
CA GLY A 164 5.72 -22.62 -11.03
C GLY A 164 4.78 -23.62 -11.72
N TYR A 165 4.06 -23.18 -12.76
CA TYR A 165 3.12 -24.05 -13.50
C TYR A 165 3.78 -25.31 -14.11
N GLY A 166 5.09 -25.26 -14.39
CA GLY A 166 5.86 -26.40 -14.92
C GLY A 166 5.63 -26.67 -16.41
N ASP A 167 4.93 -25.77 -17.10
CA ASP A 167 4.73 -25.76 -18.55
C ASP A 167 6.02 -25.46 -19.32
N ILE A 168 6.90 -24.64 -18.74
CA ILE A 168 8.20 -24.26 -19.28
C ILE A 168 9.24 -24.37 -18.16
N SER A 169 10.41 -24.97 -18.43
CA SER A 169 11.43 -25.21 -17.41
C SER A 169 12.85 -25.11 -17.97
N PRO A 170 13.85 -24.71 -17.17
CA PRO A 170 15.24 -24.62 -17.62
C PRO A 170 15.87 -26.01 -17.80
N HIS A 171 16.39 -26.30 -19.00
CA HIS A 171 17.13 -27.53 -19.28
C HIS A 171 18.64 -27.29 -19.26
N THR A 172 19.10 -26.10 -19.64
CA THR A 172 20.50 -25.72 -19.66
C THR A 172 21.06 -25.41 -18.27
N PHE A 173 22.37 -25.54 -18.12
CA PHE A 173 23.07 -25.20 -16.88
C PHE A 173 22.87 -23.71 -16.50
N VAL A 174 22.99 -22.81 -17.48
CA VAL A 174 22.81 -21.37 -17.27
C VAL A 174 21.36 -21.04 -16.92
N GLY A 175 20.38 -21.63 -17.61
CA GLY A 175 18.96 -21.47 -17.29
C GLY A 175 18.62 -21.90 -15.86
N LYS A 176 19.25 -22.99 -15.37
CA LYS A 176 19.06 -23.46 -13.99
C LYS A 176 19.66 -22.51 -12.95
N ILE A 177 20.81 -21.90 -13.24
CA ILE A 177 21.39 -20.85 -12.36
C ILE A 177 20.46 -19.63 -12.30
N VAL A 178 19.94 -19.18 -13.44
CA VAL A 178 18.99 -18.07 -13.50
C VAL A 178 17.73 -18.39 -12.69
N ALA A 179 17.22 -19.62 -12.81
CA ALA A 179 16.07 -20.07 -12.04
C ALA A 179 16.32 -20.02 -10.52
N LEU A 180 17.48 -20.51 -10.06
CA LEU A 180 17.90 -20.46 -8.66
C LEU A 180 17.90 -19.02 -8.12
N VAL A 181 18.50 -18.08 -8.87
CA VAL A 181 18.53 -16.66 -8.49
C VAL A 181 17.11 -16.09 -8.44
N LEU A 182 16.27 -16.35 -9.44
CA LEU A 182 14.89 -15.86 -9.48
C LEU A 182 14.04 -16.40 -8.33
N MET A 183 14.21 -17.66 -7.95
CA MET A 183 13.52 -18.25 -6.81
C MET A 183 13.91 -17.56 -5.49
N LEU A 184 15.22 -17.34 -5.26
CA LEU A 184 15.70 -16.64 -4.06
C LEU A 184 15.18 -15.19 -3.99
N VAL A 185 15.21 -14.48 -5.12
CA VAL A 185 14.67 -13.12 -5.22
C VAL A 185 13.16 -13.11 -4.94
N GLY A 186 12.41 -14.05 -5.50
CA GLY A 186 10.97 -14.19 -5.28
C GLY A 186 10.61 -14.32 -3.81
N ILE A 187 11.26 -15.25 -3.11
CA ILE A 187 11.08 -15.45 -1.66
C ILE A 187 11.46 -14.18 -0.89
N GLY A 188 12.58 -13.54 -1.25
CA GLY A 188 13.02 -12.29 -0.63
C GLY A 188 12.02 -11.15 -0.77
N VAL A 189 11.40 -11.00 -1.96
CA VAL A 189 10.35 -10.01 -2.21
C VAL A 189 9.13 -10.28 -1.33
N ILE A 190 8.65 -11.51 -1.27
CA ILE A 190 7.48 -11.88 -0.45
C ILE A 190 7.78 -11.67 1.05
N GLY A 191 8.97 -12.06 1.51
CA GLY A 191 9.41 -11.84 2.89
C GLY A 191 9.49 -10.36 3.24
N MET A 192 10.05 -9.53 2.36
CA MET A 192 10.15 -8.09 2.59
C MET A 192 8.79 -7.39 2.53
N LEU A 193 7.89 -7.83 1.64
CA LEU A 193 6.51 -7.36 1.60
C LEU A 193 5.83 -7.63 2.95
N THR A 194 5.94 -8.86 3.44
CA THR A 194 5.39 -9.28 4.74
C THR A 194 6.00 -8.45 5.87
N SER A 195 7.33 -8.32 5.91
CA SER A 195 8.04 -7.50 6.88
C SER A 195 7.63 -6.03 6.82
N SER A 196 7.40 -5.47 5.63
CA SER A 196 6.96 -4.08 5.46
C SER A 196 5.56 -3.84 6.00
N ILE A 197 4.65 -4.79 5.77
CA ILE A 197 3.32 -4.78 6.37
C ILE A 197 3.42 -4.89 7.89
N THR A 198 4.14 -5.90 8.40
CA THR A 198 4.35 -6.10 9.85
C THR A 198 4.95 -4.86 10.50
N THR A 199 6.01 -4.30 9.91
CA THR A 199 6.67 -3.07 10.39
C THR A 199 5.71 -1.90 10.41
N TYR A 200 4.89 -1.71 9.35
CA TYR A 200 3.88 -0.65 9.32
C TYR A 200 2.94 -0.75 10.53
N PHE A 201 2.56 -1.97 10.94
CA PHE A 201 1.74 -2.19 12.14
C PHE A 201 2.52 -2.03 13.45
N VAL A 202 3.70 -2.65 13.58
CA VAL A 202 4.46 -2.78 14.83
C VAL A 202 5.23 -1.50 15.20
N ARG A 203 5.75 -0.72 14.25
CA ARG A 203 6.66 0.43 14.52
C ARG A 203 6.10 1.57 15.40
N GLU A 204 4.83 1.56 15.79
CA GLU A 204 4.34 2.54 16.77
C GLU A 204 4.06 1.99 18.15
N ASP A 205 3.95 0.67 18.35
CA ASP A 205 3.85 0.11 19.70
C ASP A 205 5.20 0.32 20.44
N ASN A 206 6.34 0.18 19.75
CA ASN A 206 7.67 0.44 20.34
C ASN A 206 8.02 1.95 20.48
N LYS A 207 7.38 2.85 19.71
CA LYS A 207 7.62 4.30 19.85
C LYS A 207 6.88 4.91 21.04
N SER A 208 5.82 4.26 21.52
CA SER A 208 5.20 4.57 22.82
C SER A 208 6.16 4.18 23.95
N ASP A 209 6.67 2.94 23.94
CA ASP A 209 7.61 2.47 24.96
C ASP A 209 8.87 3.35 25.03
N ASP A 210 9.51 3.67 23.90
CA ASP A 210 10.70 4.54 23.87
C ASP A 210 10.42 5.96 24.42
N LYS A 211 9.20 6.47 24.21
CA LYS A 211 8.81 7.80 24.71
C LYS A 211 8.52 7.78 26.20
N ASP A 212 7.90 6.70 26.69
CA ASP A 212 7.60 6.53 28.11
C ASP A 212 8.90 6.35 28.90
N THR A 213 9.88 5.60 28.36
CA THR A 213 11.23 5.52 28.93
C THR A 213 11.96 6.88 28.93
N GLN A 214 11.87 7.66 27.85
CA GLN A 214 12.44 9.01 27.80
C GLN A 214 11.77 9.98 28.79
N LEU A 215 10.46 9.85 28.99
CA LEU A 215 9.72 10.64 29.98
C LEU A 215 10.14 10.31 31.41
N GLU A 216 10.35 9.02 31.73
CA GLU A 216 10.88 8.59 33.02
C GLU A 216 12.29 9.14 33.28
N GLU A 217 13.19 9.09 32.29
CA GLU A 217 14.54 9.68 32.43
C GLU A 217 14.48 11.20 32.64
N ILE A 218 13.59 11.91 31.95
CA ILE A 218 13.42 13.36 32.11
C ILE A 218 12.88 13.68 33.51
N MET A 219 11.91 12.91 34.01
CA MET A 219 11.36 13.09 35.35
C MET A 219 12.42 12.86 36.44
N GLN A 220 13.23 11.81 36.32
CA GLN A 220 14.34 11.56 37.26
C GLN A 220 15.34 12.72 37.30
N LYS A 221 15.71 13.28 36.14
CA LYS A 221 16.60 14.45 36.09
C LYS A 221 15.96 15.69 36.71
N LEU A 222 14.64 15.85 36.60
CA LEU A 222 13.93 16.95 37.23
C LEU A 222 14.00 16.86 38.76
N ASP A 223 13.73 15.67 39.31
CA ASP A 223 13.81 15.41 40.75
C ASP A 223 15.22 15.67 41.30
N GLU A 224 16.24 15.27 40.53
CA GLU A 224 17.65 15.47 40.91
C GLU A 224 18.03 16.96 40.91
N ILE A 225 17.58 17.74 39.91
CA ILE A 225 17.77 19.19 39.86
C ILE A 225 17.02 19.89 41.00
N GLU A 226 15.82 19.44 41.33
CA GLU A 226 15.03 20.03 42.41
C GLU A 226 15.72 19.81 43.77
N LYS A 227 16.28 18.62 43.98
CA LYS A 227 17.11 18.30 45.15
C LYS A 227 18.35 19.19 45.22
N GLN A 228 19.11 19.32 44.13
CA GLN A 228 20.30 20.19 44.07
C GLN A 228 19.95 21.65 44.37
N ASN A 229 18.83 22.15 43.85
CA ASN A 229 18.37 23.52 44.13
C ASN A 229 17.99 23.71 45.60
N LYS A 230 17.40 22.70 46.24
CA LYS A 230 17.07 22.74 47.66
C LYS A 230 18.34 22.79 48.51
N ASP A 231 19.31 21.93 48.22
CA ASP A 231 20.60 21.87 48.93
C ASP A 231 21.37 23.21 48.79
N LEU A 232 21.42 23.77 47.58
CA LEU A 232 22.03 25.10 47.32
C LEU A 232 21.32 26.22 48.09
N ARG A 233 19.99 26.18 48.19
CA ARG A 233 19.23 27.18 48.97
C ARG A 233 19.53 27.10 50.46
N GLU A 234 19.66 25.89 51.00
CA GLU A 234 20.05 25.68 52.40
C GLU A 234 21.48 26.15 52.67
N GLU A 235 22.41 25.92 51.74
CA GLU A 235 23.80 26.38 51.85
C GLU A 235 23.91 27.92 51.80
N ILE A 236 23.18 28.57 50.89
CA ILE A 236 23.09 30.03 50.83
C ILE A 236 22.50 30.61 52.14
N GLN A 237 21.48 29.96 52.72
CA GLN A 237 20.92 30.40 54.01
C GLN A 237 21.94 30.29 55.15
N LYS A 238 22.71 29.21 55.20
CA LYS A 238 23.78 29.04 56.20
C LYS A 238 24.89 30.09 56.05
N LEU A 239 25.25 30.44 54.82
CA LEU A 239 26.26 31.47 54.54
C LEU A 239 25.78 32.88 54.92
N LYS A 240 24.49 33.19 54.76
CA LYS A 240 23.91 34.49 55.16
C LYS A 240 23.75 34.68 56.67
N GLN A 241 23.85 33.61 57.46
CA GLN A 241 23.76 33.67 58.93
C GLN A 241 25.11 33.80 59.63
N LYS A 242 26.22 33.76 58.88
CA LYS A 242 27.57 34.15 59.34
C LYS A 242 27.84 35.60 58.99
#